data_AF-A0A1V5L2W6-F1
#
_entry.id   AF-A0A1V5L2W6-F1
#
_cell.length_a   1.000
_cell.length_b   1.000
_cell.length_c   1.000
_cell.angle_alpha   90.00
_cell.angle_beta   90.00
_cell.angle_gamma   90.00
#
_symmetry.space_group_name_H-M   'P 1'
#
loop_
_entity.id
_entity.type
_entity.pdbx_description
1 polymer ?
#
loop_
_entity_poly.entity_id
_entity_poly.type
_entity_poly.pdbx_seq_one_letter_code
_entity_poly.pdbx_strand_id
1 'polypeptide(L)'
;MKLRGRDTLADKLEVIKLCGEAGVGVVLVPTVVPGVNDQNLGEIIELAAENIPVVRGVHFQPISYIGRYPFEPSGDQRITIPEVMSRIVKQTGEKIKIGDFRPSSIWDGLCSFHANYIQMPDGELIPTTRRSQHDSQGSCCGGPAQADSGGGPKQVRKFIASRWSASVPRNEPQKSCCCSQDGEKDSLDLFLERINNYSFCISGMAFQDAWNLELERVSNCSVHIVAPDGRFIPFCAYNLTNSKGVPLHRGR
;
A
#
# COMPACT_ATOMS: atom_id res chain seq x y z
N MET A 1 18.81 18.63 -1.67
CA MET A 1 18.52 17.20 -1.46
C MET A 1 17.88 17.01 -0.07
N LYS A 2 16.55 16.85 0.03
CA LYS A 2 15.82 17.17 1.28
C LYS A 2 15.49 15.99 2.22
N LEU A 3 15.46 14.73 1.75
CA LEU A 3 15.05 13.58 2.58
C LEU A 3 16.09 12.46 2.70
N ARG A 4 17.00 12.36 1.75
CA ARG A 4 18.07 11.37 1.72
C ARG A 4 19.37 12.15 1.54
N GLY A 5 20.40 11.81 2.31
CA GLY A 5 21.65 12.58 2.35
C GLY A 5 22.56 12.41 1.13
N ARG A 6 22.20 11.57 0.16
CA ARG A 6 22.94 11.31 -1.09
C ARG A 6 22.00 10.80 -2.17
N ASP A 7 22.33 11.01 -3.45
CA ASP A 7 21.61 10.40 -4.57
C ASP A 7 21.78 8.87 -4.54
N THR A 8 20.65 8.17 -4.58
CA THR A 8 20.56 6.71 -4.52
C THR A 8 19.60 6.17 -5.56
N LEU A 9 19.19 6.96 -6.56
CA LEU A 9 18.19 6.50 -7.52
C LEU A 9 18.73 5.33 -8.34
N ALA A 10 19.95 5.45 -8.89
CA ALA A 10 20.61 4.40 -9.64
C ALA A 10 20.74 3.10 -8.81
N ASP A 11 21.23 3.19 -7.57
CA ASP A 11 21.34 2.05 -6.65
C ASP A 11 19.98 1.34 -6.45
N LYS A 12 18.90 2.10 -6.29
CA LYS A 12 17.55 1.54 -6.07
C LYS A 12 16.99 0.86 -7.31
N LEU A 13 17.24 1.42 -8.49
CA LEU A 13 16.81 0.82 -9.76
C LEU A 13 17.55 -0.50 -10.01
N GLU A 14 18.86 -0.55 -9.70
CA GLU A 14 19.62 -1.81 -9.78
C GLU A 14 19.08 -2.85 -8.78
N VAL A 15 18.70 -2.44 -7.56
CA VAL A 15 18.06 -3.35 -6.60
C VAL A 15 16.74 -3.91 -7.13
N ILE A 16 15.90 -3.10 -7.79
CA ILE A 16 14.65 -3.59 -8.41
C ILE A 16 14.98 -4.66 -9.45
N LYS A 17 15.95 -4.40 -10.33
CA LYS A 17 16.39 -5.37 -11.35
C LYS A 17 16.88 -6.68 -10.72
N LEU A 18 17.78 -6.62 -9.74
CA LEU A 18 18.31 -7.79 -9.05
C LEU A 18 17.23 -8.57 -8.30
N CYS A 19 16.26 -7.88 -7.68
CA CYS A 19 15.08 -8.52 -7.08
C CYS A 19 14.27 -9.28 -8.13
N GLY A 20 14.11 -8.71 -9.33
CA GLY A 20 13.46 -9.39 -10.45
C GLY A 20 14.17 -10.68 -10.86
N GLU A 21 15.49 -10.64 -11.03
CA GLU A 21 16.33 -11.81 -11.36
C GLU A 21 16.24 -12.89 -10.28
N ALA A 22 16.10 -12.50 -9.00
CA ALA A 22 15.96 -13.40 -7.87
C ALA A 22 14.51 -13.86 -7.60
N GLY A 23 13.51 -13.40 -8.37
CA GLY A 23 12.10 -13.71 -8.14
C GLY A 23 11.56 -13.13 -6.83
N VAL A 24 12.06 -11.97 -6.40
CA VAL A 24 11.63 -11.25 -5.19
C VAL A 24 10.77 -10.06 -5.59
N GLY A 25 9.51 -10.05 -5.14
CA GLY A 25 8.59 -8.93 -5.37
C GLY A 25 8.99 -7.69 -4.57
N VAL A 26 8.83 -6.51 -5.16
CA VAL A 26 9.19 -5.22 -4.57
C VAL A 26 7.95 -4.35 -4.36
N VAL A 27 7.86 -3.65 -3.23
CA VAL A 27 6.87 -2.58 -3.00
C VAL A 27 7.62 -1.29 -2.74
N LEU A 28 7.31 -0.23 -3.49
CA LEU A 28 7.93 1.08 -3.26
C LEU A 28 7.25 1.75 -2.07
N VAL A 29 8.04 2.20 -1.08
CA VAL A 29 7.51 2.88 0.12
C VAL A 29 8.07 4.31 0.22
N PRO A 30 7.56 5.27 -0.57
CA PRO A 30 8.00 6.66 -0.49
C PRO A 30 7.39 7.35 0.75
N THR A 31 8.24 8.02 1.53
CA THR A 31 7.78 8.99 2.53
C THR A 31 7.32 10.26 1.80
N VAL A 32 6.05 10.65 1.97
CA VAL A 32 5.49 11.84 1.30
C VAL A 32 5.62 13.06 2.22
N VAL A 33 6.32 14.09 1.73
CA VAL A 33 6.61 15.31 2.49
C VAL A 33 6.19 16.53 1.64
N PRO A 34 5.35 17.43 2.19
CA PRO A 34 4.96 18.67 1.53
C PRO A 34 6.15 19.52 1.04
N GLY A 35 6.05 20.06 -0.17
CA GLY A 35 7.09 20.88 -0.81
C GLY A 35 8.39 20.12 -1.12
N VAL A 36 8.36 18.78 -1.15
CA VAL A 36 9.53 17.95 -1.42
C VAL A 36 9.28 16.96 -2.55
N ASN A 37 8.31 16.07 -2.40
CA ASN A 37 8.00 15.02 -3.36
C ASN A 37 6.49 14.77 -3.52
N ASP A 38 5.68 15.58 -2.86
CA ASP A 38 4.22 15.58 -2.92
C ASP A 38 3.68 16.02 -4.29
N GLN A 39 4.55 16.54 -5.16
CA GLN A 39 4.30 16.83 -6.57
C GLN A 39 4.65 15.69 -7.54
N ASN A 40 5.30 14.61 -7.08
CA ASN A 40 5.80 13.50 -7.92
C ASN A 40 5.11 12.15 -7.63
N LEU A 41 3.95 12.14 -6.98
CA LEU A 41 3.22 10.91 -6.64
C LEU A 41 2.78 10.15 -7.89
N GLY A 42 2.34 10.86 -8.94
CA GLY A 42 1.98 10.27 -10.24
C GLY A 42 3.17 9.58 -10.91
N GLU A 43 4.31 10.28 -11.02
CA GLU A 43 5.54 9.74 -11.61
C GLU A 43 6.07 8.51 -10.84
N ILE A 44 5.92 8.48 -9.51
CA ILE A 44 6.27 7.30 -8.70
C ILE A 44 5.37 6.11 -9.04
N ILE A 45 4.07 6.33 -9.27
CA ILE A 45 3.14 5.28 -9.69
C ILE A 45 3.49 4.78 -11.09
N GLU A 46 3.83 5.69 -12.01
CA GLU A 46 4.24 5.37 -13.37
C GLU A 46 5.52 4.51 -13.37
N LEU A 47 6.57 4.96 -12.66
CA LEU A 47 7.80 4.18 -12.48
C LEU A 47 7.52 2.78 -11.92
N ALA A 48 6.61 2.69 -10.94
CA ALA A 48 6.23 1.40 -10.36
C ALA A 48 5.50 0.50 -11.36
N ALA A 49 4.62 1.08 -12.18
CA ALA A 49 3.87 0.35 -13.20
C ALA A 49 4.77 -0.13 -14.36
N GLU A 50 5.78 0.65 -14.74
CA GLU A 50 6.79 0.27 -15.75
C GLU A 50 7.66 -0.92 -15.31
N ASN A 51 7.76 -1.16 -14.00
CA ASN A 51 8.57 -2.24 -13.42
C ASN A 51 7.75 -3.47 -12.97
N ILE A 52 6.48 -3.56 -13.36
CA ILE A 52 5.68 -4.79 -13.23
C ILE A 52 6.29 -5.87 -14.16
N PRO A 53 6.40 -7.14 -13.75
CA PRO A 53 5.78 -7.78 -12.59
C PRO A 53 6.57 -7.70 -11.28
N VAL A 54 7.81 -7.17 -11.31
CA VAL A 54 8.72 -7.15 -10.17
C VAL A 54 8.21 -6.20 -9.08
N VAL A 55 7.85 -4.98 -9.46
CA VAL A 55 7.20 -4.03 -8.55
C VAL A 55 5.71 -4.34 -8.46
N ARG A 56 5.24 -4.70 -7.26
CA ARG A 56 3.86 -5.09 -6.96
C ARG A 56 2.96 -3.92 -6.59
N GLY A 57 3.53 -2.74 -6.38
CA GLY A 57 2.77 -1.60 -5.91
C GLY A 57 3.59 -0.48 -5.28
N VAL A 58 2.86 0.53 -4.85
CA VAL A 58 3.37 1.68 -4.09
C VAL A 58 2.58 1.79 -2.78
N HIS A 59 3.29 1.92 -1.66
CA HIS A 59 2.75 2.24 -0.36
C HIS A 59 3.20 3.64 0.08
N PHE A 60 2.37 4.65 -0.16
CA PHE A 60 2.64 6.03 0.22
C PHE A 60 2.58 6.19 1.74
N GLN A 61 3.68 6.66 2.32
CA GLN A 61 3.77 6.91 3.76
C GLN A 61 3.84 8.42 4.01
N PRO A 62 2.70 9.11 4.24
CA PRO A 62 2.70 10.47 4.78
C PRO A 62 3.73 10.64 5.91
N ILE A 63 4.44 11.77 5.89
CA ILE A 63 5.40 12.11 6.93
C ILE A 63 4.74 12.09 8.31
N SER A 64 5.44 11.49 9.27
CA SER A 64 5.07 11.48 10.68
C SER A 64 6.27 11.92 11.52
N TYR A 65 6.02 12.69 12.56
CA TYR A 65 7.07 13.32 13.36
C TYR A 65 7.40 12.46 14.58
N ILE A 66 8.01 11.32 14.31
CA ILE A 66 8.33 10.30 15.31
C ILE A 66 9.86 10.12 15.37
N GLY A 67 10.43 10.11 16.57
CA GLY A 67 11.87 9.92 16.76
C GLY A 67 12.67 11.21 16.56
N ARG A 68 13.62 11.21 15.61
CA ARG A 68 14.56 12.33 15.41
C ARG A 68 14.01 13.33 14.39
N TYR A 69 13.49 14.44 14.88
CA TYR A 69 13.08 15.60 14.09
C TYR A 69 13.53 16.90 14.79
N PRO A 70 13.80 17.98 14.05
CA PRO A 70 14.51 19.15 14.60
C PRO A 70 13.63 20.11 15.42
N PHE A 71 12.33 20.20 15.12
CA PHE A 71 11.41 21.14 15.74
C PHE A 71 9.96 20.66 15.64
N GLU A 72 9.08 21.24 16.46
CA GLU A 72 7.64 21.00 16.40
C GLU A 72 7.09 21.35 15.00
N PRO A 73 6.43 20.40 14.31
CA PRO A 73 5.99 20.61 12.94
C PRO A 73 4.78 21.53 12.87
N SER A 74 4.82 22.49 11.95
CA SER A 74 3.65 23.30 11.59
C SER A 74 2.68 22.52 10.69
N GLY A 75 1.45 23.03 10.56
CA GLY A 75 0.39 22.35 9.81
C GLY A 75 0.70 22.15 8.32
N ASP A 76 1.40 23.09 7.70
CA ASP A 76 1.84 23.05 6.30
C ASP A 76 2.94 22.03 6.01
N GLN A 77 3.59 21.52 7.06
CA GLN A 77 4.57 20.44 6.96
C GLN A 77 3.92 19.06 7.07
N ARG A 78 2.59 18.99 7.12
CA ARG A 78 1.82 17.74 7.19
C ARG A 78 1.08 17.50 5.89
N ILE A 79 0.80 16.23 5.62
CA ILE A 79 -0.05 15.82 4.52
C ILE A 79 -1.02 14.76 5.01
N THR A 80 -2.29 14.93 4.68
CA THR A 80 -3.37 14.03 5.04
C THR A 80 -3.58 12.95 3.98
N ILE A 81 -4.27 11.86 4.33
CA ILE A 81 -4.66 10.82 3.38
C ILE A 81 -5.50 11.40 2.22
N PRO A 82 -6.55 12.21 2.45
CA PRO A 82 -7.30 12.83 1.37
C PRO A 82 -6.45 13.69 0.44
N GLU A 83 -5.46 14.43 0.96
CA GLU A 83 -4.54 15.20 0.12
C GLU A 83 -3.65 14.30 -0.74
N VAL A 84 -3.11 13.21 -0.18
CA VAL A 84 -2.34 12.22 -0.97
C VAL A 84 -3.22 11.66 -2.10
N MET A 85 -4.43 11.23 -1.79
CA MET A 85 -5.37 10.67 -2.78
C MET A 85 -5.71 11.71 -3.86
N SER A 86 -6.05 12.94 -3.46
CA SER A 86 -6.37 14.04 -4.39
C SER A 86 -5.19 14.36 -5.31
N ARG A 87 -3.97 14.39 -4.78
CA ARG A 87 -2.75 14.61 -5.56
C ARG A 87 -2.46 13.47 -6.52
N ILE A 88 -2.67 12.21 -6.12
CA ILE A 88 -2.56 11.06 -7.01
C ILE A 88 -3.55 11.19 -8.17
N VAL A 89 -4.83 11.46 -7.90
CA VAL A 89 -5.87 11.63 -8.94
C VAL A 89 -5.47 12.74 -9.91
N LYS A 90 -5.05 13.90 -9.39
CA LYS A 90 -4.63 15.04 -10.20
C LYS A 90 -3.39 14.74 -11.05
N GLN A 91 -2.35 14.18 -10.46
CA GLN A 91 -1.06 13.95 -11.13
C GLN A 91 -1.10 12.78 -12.12
N THR A 92 -2.01 11.84 -11.95
CA THR A 92 -2.22 10.74 -12.91
C THR A 92 -3.18 11.10 -14.05
N GLY A 93 -3.68 12.33 -14.10
CA GLY A 93 -4.65 12.76 -15.11
C GLY A 93 -5.94 11.93 -15.07
N GLU A 94 -6.41 11.59 -13.86
CA GLU A 94 -7.60 10.76 -13.62
C GLU A 94 -7.54 9.31 -14.12
N LYS A 95 -6.35 8.81 -14.53
CA LYS A 95 -6.12 7.37 -14.74
C LYS A 95 -6.38 6.58 -13.47
N ILE A 96 -6.03 7.15 -12.31
CA ILE A 96 -6.41 6.67 -10.99
C ILE A 96 -7.55 7.54 -10.48
N LYS A 97 -8.66 6.94 -10.04
CA LYS A 97 -9.87 7.66 -9.64
C LYS A 97 -10.07 7.62 -8.14
N ILE A 98 -10.66 8.68 -7.58
CA ILE A 98 -10.97 8.74 -6.15
C ILE A 98 -11.87 7.57 -5.69
N GLY A 99 -12.77 7.12 -6.57
CA GLY A 99 -13.68 6.00 -6.31
C GLY A 99 -13.03 4.61 -6.25
N ASP A 100 -11.78 4.49 -6.73
CA ASP A 100 -11.01 3.23 -6.70
C ASP A 100 -10.50 2.92 -5.30
N PHE A 101 -10.27 3.95 -4.49
CA PHE A 101 -9.72 3.79 -3.16
C PHE A 101 -10.75 3.30 -2.16
N ARG A 102 -10.28 2.46 -1.24
CA ARG A 102 -11.03 1.97 -0.09
C ARG A 102 -10.23 2.17 1.19
N PRO A 103 -10.91 2.42 2.32
CA PRO A 103 -10.27 2.24 3.62
C PRO A 103 -9.70 0.82 3.73
N SER A 104 -8.58 0.65 4.45
CA SER A 104 -8.15 -0.70 4.83
C SER A 104 -9.22 -1.30 5.75
N SER A 105 -9.64 -2.53 5.47
CA SER A 105 -10.82 -3.21 6.04
C SER A 105 -10.68 -3.64 7.51
N ILE A 106 -9.78 -3.01 8.28
CA ILE A 106 -9.47 -3.41 9.65
C ILE A 106 -9.97 -2.31 10.59
N TRP A 107 -11.24 -2.48 10.97
CA TRP A 107 -11.99 -1.90 12.09
C TRP A 107 -12.14 -0.37 12.21
N ASP A 108 -11.23 0.45 11.69
CA ASP A 108 -11.41 1.91 11.55
C ASP A 108 -10.49 2.46 10.46
N GLY A 109 -10.94 2.41 9.21
CA GLY A 109 -10.21 2.81 7.99
C GLY A 109 -9.67 4.24 7.89
N LEU A 110 -9.52 4.94 9.00
CA LEU A 110 -9.08 6.33 9.13
C LEU A 110 -7.57 6.49 8.92
N CYS A 111 -6.77 5.43 9.14
CA CYS A 111 -5.31 5.53 9.10
C CYS A 111 -4.68 5.00 7.81
N SER A 112 -5.43 4.33 6.93
CA SER A 112 -4.87 3.74 5.72
C SER A 112 -5.90 3.55 4.60
N PHE A 113 -5.40 3.58 3.37
CA PHE A 113 -6.19 3.37 2.16
C PHE A 113 -5.49 2.39 1.23
N HIS A 114 -6.26 1.80 0.31
CA HIS A 114 -5.73 0.98 -0.77
C HIS A 114 -6.63 1.01 -2.01
N ALA A 115 -6.04 0.76 -3.17
CA ALA A 115 -6.70 0.54 -4.45
C ALA A 115 -5.90 -0.53 -5.21
N ASN A 116 -6.59 -1.52 -5.75
CA ASN A 116 -5.97 -2.63 -6.47
C ASN A 116 -6.31 -2.59 -7.95
N TYR A 117 -5.33 -2.95 -8.75
CA TYR A 117 -5.36 -2.93 -10.21
C TYR A 117 -4.80 -4.23 -10.78
N ILE A 118 -5.12 -4.48 -12.05
CA ILE A 118 -4.38 -5.40 -12.91
C ILE A 118 -3.87 -4.56 -14.08
N GLN A 119 -2.56 -4.58 -14.33
CA GLN A 119 -2.00 -3.91 -15.51
C GLN A 119 -2.31 -4.73 -16.75
N MET A 120 -2.84 -4.14 -17.81
CA MET A 120 -3.19 -4.70 -19.13
C MET A 120 -1.99 -4.71 -20.11
N PRO A 121 -2.03 -5.47 -21.23
CA PRO A 121 -0.87 -5.59 -22.13
C PRO A 121 -0.45 -4.27 -22.78
N ASP A 122 -1.40 -3.34 -22.90
CA ASP A 122 -1.19 -1.95 -23.33
C ASP A 122 -0.64 -1.04 -22.21
N GLY A 123 -0.39 -1.59 -21.03
CA GLY A 123 0.08 -0.89 -19.84
C GLY A 123 -1.04 -0.27 -18.97
N GLU A 124 -2.31 -0.37 -19.37
CA GLU A 124 -3.42 0.26 -18.63
C GLU A 124 -3.67 -0.44 -17.28
N LEU A 125 -3.85 0.34 -16.20
CA LEU A 125 -4.22 -0.20 -14.90
C LEU A 125 -5.75 -0.28 -14.75
N ILE A 126 -6.31 -1.50 -14.82
CA ILE A 126 -7.75 -1.70 -14.62
C ILE A 126 -8.05 -1.91 -13.13
N PRO A 127 -8.93 -1.08 -12.51
CA PRO A 127 -9.27 -1.24 -11.10
C PRO A 127 -10.08 -2.50 -10.87
N THR A 128 -9.61 -3.35 -9.96
CA THR A 128 -10.31 -4.56 -9.48
C THR A 128 -11.12 -4.29 -8.21
N THR A 129 -10.95 -3.11 -7.62
CA THR A 129 -11.63 -2.70 -6.38
C THR A 129 -12.96 -1.99 -6.71
N ARG A 130 -13.82 -2.60 -7.53
CA ARG A 130 -15.11 -2.01 -7.93
C ARG A 130 -16.24 -2.38 -6.97
N ARG A 131 -17.13 -1.41 -6.74
CA ARG A 131 -18.41 -1.55 -6.04
C ARG A 131 -19.24 -2.64 -6.72
N SER A 132 -19.68 -3.64 -5.97
CA SER A 132 -20.89 -4.37 -6.36
C SER A 132 -22.05 -3.39 -6.28
N GLN A 133 -22.84 -3.22 -7.35
CA GLN A 133 -24.06 -2.42 -7.29
C GLN A 133 -25.09 -2.99 -6.30
N HIS A 134 -24.89 -4.22 -5.81
CA HIS A 134 -25.74 -4.85 -4.81
C HIS A 134 -25.59 -4.31 -3.37
N ASP A 135 -24.55 -3.51 -3.09
CA ASP A 135 -24.36 -2.89 -1.76
C ASP A 135 -25.16 -1.58 -1.59
N SER A 136 -26.02 -1.25 -2.55
CA SER A 136 -26.81 -0.01 -2.61
C SER A 136 -28.23 -0.15 -2.02
N GLN A 137 -28.62 -1.32 -1.53
CA GLN A 137 -29.89 -1.46 -0.80
C GLN A 137 -29.68 -1.15 0.69
N GLY A 138 -29.34 0.12 0.95
CA GLY A 138 -29.46 0.69 2.29
C GLY A 138 -30.93 0.80 2.65
N SER A 139 -31.41 -0.09 3.51
CA SER A 139 -32.61 0.16 4.31
C SER A 139 -32.41 1.48 5.07
N CYS A 140 -33.34 2.41 4.86
CA CYS A 140 -33.43 3.74 5.47
C CYS A 140 -33.42 3.76 7.02
N CYS A 141 -33.39 2.58 7.67
CA CYS A 141 -33.47 2.43 9.13
C CYS A 141 -32.41 1.49 9.74
N GLY A 142 -31.32 1.17 9.03
CA GLY A 142 -30.20 0.44 9.61
C GLY A 142 -29.26 1.40 10.35
N GLY A 143 -29.00 1.16 11.65
CA GLY A 143 -27.95 1.85 12.40
C GLY A 143 -26.57 1.69 11.74
N PRO A 144 -25.51 2.34 12.28
CA PRO A 144 -24.17 2.24 11.71
C PRO A 144 -23.86 0.77 11.47
N ALA A 145 -23.55 0.43 10.21
CA ALA A 145 -23.26 -0.93 9.82
C ALA A 145 -22.24 -1.49 10.80
N GLN A 146 -22.67 -2.44 11.63
CA GLN A 146 -21.72 -3.20 12.43
C GLN A 146 -20.72 -3.80 11.45
N ALA A 147 -19.44 -3.61 11.76
CA ALA A 147 -18.30 -4.12 11.01
C ALA A 147 -18.22 -5.65 11.06
N ASP A 148 -19.33 -6.37 10.94
CA ASP A 148 -19.39 -7.82 10.87
C ASP A 148 -19.13 -8.27 9.42
N SER A 149 -17.87 -8.13 9.00
CA SER A 149 -17.23 -8.91 7.89
C SER A 149 -15.81 -8.44 7.55
N GLY A 150 -15.10 -7.79 8.49
CA GLY A 150 -13.65 -7.56 8.39
C GLY A 150 -12.90 -8.84 8.71
N GLY A 151 -12.64 -9.66 7.69
CA GLY A 151 -12.07 -10.99 7.85
C GLY A 151 -10.94 -11.11 8.88
N GLY A 152 -11.00 -12.12 9.76
CA GLY A 152 -10.04 -12.29 10.85
C GLY A 152 -8.57 -12.33 10.37
N PRO A 153 -7.57 -12.23 11.26
CA PRO A 153 -6.16 -12.03 10.90
C PRO A 153 -5.61 -12.97 9.81
N LYS A 154 -6.13 -14.20 9.73
CA LYS A 154 -5.78 -15.17 8.67
C LYS A 154 -6.23 -14.73 7.27
N GLN A 155 -7.43 -14.15 7.15
CA GLN A 155 -8.00 -13.69 5.89
C GLN A 155 -7.28 -12.44 5.38
N VAL A 156 -6.96 -11.49 6.27
CA VAL A 156 -6.11 -10.33 5.96
C VAL A 156 -4.72 -10.79 5.49
N ARG A 157 -4.07 -11.72 6.20
CA ARG A 157 -2.77 -12.26 5.80
C ARG A 157 -2.83 -12.92 4.42
N LYS A 158 -3.88 -13.70 4.14
CA LYS A 158 -4.07 -14.34 2.83
C LYS A 158 -4.27 -13.31 1.70
N PHE A 159 -5.02 -12.25 1.98
CA PHE A 159 -5.25 -11.16 1.03
C PHE A 159 -3.96 -10.37 0.74
N ILE A 160 -3.19 -10.02 1.76
CA ILE A 160 -1.89 -9.35 1.58
C ILE A 160 -0.94 -10.27 0.80
N ALA A 161 -0.84 -11.54 1.19
CA ALA A 161 0.03 -12.52 0.52
C ALA A 161 -0.32 -12.67 -0.96
N SER A 162 -1.60 -12.78 -1.34
CA SER A 162 -1.97 -12.97 -2.75
C SER A 162 -1.70 -11.75 -3.63
N ARG A 163 -1.57 -10.55 -3.05
CA ARG A 163 -1.35 -9.31 -3.81
C ARG A 163 0.11 -8.86 -3.80
N TRP A 164 0.83 -9.13 -2.71
CA TRP A 164 2.18 -8.61 -2.48
C TRP A 164 3.28 -9.67 -2.68
N SER A 165 2.92 -10.95 -2.84
CA SER A 165 3.91 -11.99 -3.16
C SER A 165 4.53 -11.78 -4.54
N ALA A 166 5.75 -12.29 -4.70
CA ALA A 166 6.42 -12.32 -5.99
C ALA A 166 5.57 -13.04 -7.05
N SER A 167 5.73 -12.64 -8.31
CA SER A 167 5.21 -13.41 -9.44
C SER A 167 5.78 -14.83 -9.39
N VAL A 168 4.94 -15.82 -9.66
CA VAL A 168 5.36 -17.23 -9.64
C VAL A 168 6.21 -17.48 -10.89
N PRO A 169 7.52 -17.79 -10.78
CA PRO A 169 8.31 -18.18 -11.94
C PRO A 169 7.80 -19.52 -12.48
N ARG A 170 7.55 -19.63 -13.79
CA ARG A 170 7.36 -20.94 -14.42
C ARG A 170 8.70 -21.67 -14.39
N ASN A 171 8.84 -22.66 -13.52
CA ASN A 171 9.99 -23.58 -13.57
C ASN A 171 9.69 -24.92 -14.25
N GLU A 172 8.54 -25.08 -14.91
CA GLU A 172 8.32 -26.24 -15.78
C GLU A 172 7.64 -25.84 -17.09
N PRO A 173 8.17 -26.23 -18.25
CA PRO A 173 7.34 -26.33 -19.43
C PRO A 173 6.25 -27.34 -19.08
N GLN A 174 4.98 -26.92 -19.07
CA GLN A 174 3.88 -27.86 -19.06
C GLN A 174 4.14 -28.82 -20.21
N LYS A 175 4.50 -30.07 -19.90
CA LYS A 175 4.57 -31.14 -20.90
C LYS A 175 3.23 -31.15 -21.58
N SER A 176 3.18 -30.69 -22.82
CA SER A 176 2.05 -30.94 -23.68
C SER A 176 1.90 -32.45 -23.74
N CYS A 177 0.81 -32.95 -23.18
CA CYS A 177 0.37 -34.30 -23.44
C CYS A 177 0.18 -34.40 -24.96
N CYS A 178 0.76 -35.42 -25.59
CA CYS A 178 0.98 -35.56 -27.02
C CYS A 178 -0.29 -35.78 -27.87
N CYS A 179 -1.42 -35.15 -27.52
CA CYS A 179 -2.63 -35.17 -28.31
C CYS A 179 -3.26 -33.76 -28.29
N SER A 180 -3.21 -33.11 -29.47
CA SER A 180 -4.01 -31.95 -29.90
C SER A 180 -3.41 -30.56 -29.68
N GLN A 181 -2.81 -30.06 -30.76
CA GLN A 181 -2.75 -28.69 -31.28
C GLN A 181 -2.14 -27.59 -30.40
N ASP A 182 -1.28 -26.78 -31.03
CA ASP A 182 -0.75 -25.51 -30.54
C ASP A 182 -1.92 -24.60 -30.09
N GLY A 183 -2.26 -24.68 -28.81
CA GLY A 183 -3.40 -23.96 -28.25
C GLY A 183 -3.01 -22.53 -27.92
N GLU A 184 -3.66 -21.56 -28.59
CA GLU A 184 -3.86 -20.23 -28.01
C GLU A 184 -4.25 -20.39 -26.55
N LYS A 185 -3.56 -19.68 -25.63
CA LYS A 185 -3.96 -19.67 -24.22
C LYS A 185 -5.43 -19.23 -24.15
N ASP A 186 -6.28 -20.03 -23.53
CA ASP A 186 -7.68 -19.69 -23.35
C ASP A 186 -7.77 -18.34 -22.61
N SER A 187 -8.79 -17.53 -22.93
CA SER A 187 -8.98 -16.19 -22.38
C SER A 187 -8.94 -16.15 -20.85
N LEU A 188 -9.37 -17.25 -20.21
CA LEU A 188 -9.34 -17.45 -18.77
C LEU A 188 -7.92 -17.70 -18.23
N ASP A 189 -7.08 -18.45 -18.94
CA ASP A 189 -5.70 -18.72 -18.53
C ASP A 189 -4.84 -17.46 -18.59
N LEU A 190 -5.02 -16.66 -19.65
CA LEU A 190 -4.42 -15.33 -19.76
C LEU A 190 -4.87 -14.41 -18.62
N PHE A 191 -6.15 -14.47 -18.24
CA PHE A 191 -6.69 -13.68 -17.14
C PHE A 191 -6.12 -14.09 -15.78
N LEU A 192 -6.02 -15.39 -15.50
CA LEU A 192 -5.46 -15.93 -14.25
C LEU A 192 -3.95 -15.64 -14.13
N GLU A 193 -3.19 -15.80 -15.21
CA GLU A 193 -1.79 -15.42 -15.27
C GLU A 193 -1.58 -13.94 -14.95
N ARG A 194 -2.48 -13.08 -15.45
CA ARG A 194 -2.43 -11.64 -15.21
C ARG A 194 -2.79 -11.26 -13.79
N ILE A 195 -3.75 -11.93 -13.16
CA ILE A 195 -4.03 -11.72 -11.73
C ILE A 195 -2.81 -12.06 -10.88
N ASN A 196 -2.13 -13.17 -11.16
CA ASN A 196 -1.01 -13.63 -10.34
C ASN A 196 0.24 -12.78 -10.56
N ASN A 197 0.53 -12.41 -11.81
CA ASN A 197 1.81 -11.78 -12.16
C ASN A 197 1.71 -10.28 -12.41
N TYR A 198 0.54 -9.73 -12.71
CA TYR A 198 0.36 -8.32 -13.09
C TYR A 198 -0.62 -7.58 -12.16
N SER A 199 -0.87 -8.11 -10.95
CA SER A 199 -1.58 -7.36 -9.91
C SER A 199 -0.72 -6.20 -9.40
N PHE A 200 -1.34 -5.05 -9.23
CA PHE A 200 -0.68 -3.84 -8.74
C PHE A 200 -1.51 -3.19 -7.63
N CYS A 201 -0.86 -2.74 -6.56
CA CYS A 201 -1.52 -2.13 -5.41
C CYS A 201 -1.01 -0.70 -5.15
N ILE A 202 -1.92 0.27 -5.11
CA ILE A 202 -1.65 1.61 -4.59
C ILE A 202 -2.23 1.67 -3.19
N SER A 203 -1.40 1.93 -2.19
CA SER A 203 -1.84 2.00 -0.79
C SER A 203 -1.13 3.11 -0.04
N GLY A 204 -1.56 3.38 1.19
CA GLY A 204 -0.83 4.27 2.06
C GLY A 204 -1.32 4.24 3.50
N MET A 205 -0.48 4.72 4.40
CA MET A 205 -0.76 4.75 5.84
C MET A 205 -0.21 6.01 6.50
N ALA A 206 -1.08 6.74 7.21
CA ALA A 206 -0.70 7.90 8.00
C ALA A 206 -0.49 7.51 9.47
N PHE A 207 0.77 7.53 9.91
CA PHE A 207 1.13 7.31 11.31
C PHE A 207 0.85 8.55 12.17
N GLN A 208 0.72 8.32 13.47
CA GLN A 208 0.41 9.35 14.47
C GLN A 208 1.68 9.73 15.26
N ASP A 209 1.76 10.99 15.64
CA ASP A 209 2.82 11.57 16.46
C ASP A 209 2.23 12.33 17.65
N ALA A 210 3.10 13.00 18.44
CA ALA A 210 2.72 13.63 19.71
C ALA A 210 1.60 14.68 19.59
N TRP A 211 1.36 15.22 18.39
CA TRP A 211 0.42 16.32 18.16
C TRP A 211 -0.88 15.89 17.48
N ASN A 212 -0.97 14.67 16.95
CA ASN A 212 -2.17 14.15 16.28
C ASN A 212 -2.55 12.73 16.75
N LEU A 213 -2.09 12.36 17.95
CA LEU A 213 -2.46 11.10 18.59
C LEU A 213 -3.95 11.10 18.94
N GLU A 214 -4.62 10.03 18.54
CA GLU A 214 -6.03 9.76 18.75
C GLU A 214 -6.13 8.36 19.33
N LEU A 215 -6.65 8.27 20.55
CA LEU A 215 -6.57 7.05 21.35
C LEU A 215 -7.43 5.92 20.77
N GLU A 216 -8.56 6.24 20.13
CA GLU A 216 -9.43 5.26 19.48
C GLU A 216 -8.72 4.55 18.31
N ARG A 217 -8.02 5.32 17.47
CA ARG A 217 -7.18 4.76 16.40
C ARG A 217 -6.06 3.87 16.93
N VAL A 218 -5.51 4.19 18.11
CA VAL A 218 -4.47 3.39 18.76
C VAL A 218 -5.06 2.10 19.34
N SER A 219 -6.24 2.15 19.97
CA SER A 219 -6.92 0.97 20.52
C SER A 219 -7.40 0.00 19.42
N ASN A 220 -7.75 0.53 18.25
CA ASN A 220 -8.20 -0.25 17.09
C ASN A 220 -7.08 -0.56 16.09
N CYS A 221 -5.82 -0.27 16.45
CA CYS A 221 -4.67 -0.51 15.59
C CYS A 221 -4.49 -2.02 15.35
N SER A 222 -4.20 -2.40 14.11
CA SER A 222 -3.92 -3.79 13.74
C SER A 222 -2.43 -4.08 13.53
N VAL A 223 -1.60 -3.05 13.51
CA VAL A 223 -0.14 -3.14 13.35
C VAL A 223 0.50 -2.99 14.71
N HIS A 224 1.06 -4.08 15.23
CA HIS A 224 1.66 -4.13 16.55
C HIS A 224 3.14 -4.47 16.50
N ILE A 225 3.88 -3.98 17.48
CA ILE A 225 5.25 -4.36 17.79
C ILE A 225 5.21 -5.21 19.06
N VAL A 226 5.92 -6.34 19.03
CA VAL A 226 6.15 -7.15 20.23
C VAL A 226 7.30 -6.50 21.00
N ALA A 227 7.00 -5.92 22.15
CA ALA A 227 7.99 -5.35 23.03
C ALA A 227 8.87 -6.45 23.67
N PRO A 228 10.07 -6.13 24.19
CA PRO A 228 10.95 -7.12 24.82
C PRO A 228 10.32 -7.88 25.99
N ASP A 229 9.34 -7.28 26.67
CA ASP A 229 8.56 -7.87 27.75
C ASP A 229 7.37 -8.71 27.28
N GLY A 230 7.24 -8.93 25.97
CA GLY A 230 6.19 -9.76 25.36
C GLY A 230 4.87 -9.04 25.10
N ARG A 231 4.71 -7.77 25.50
CA ARG A 231 3.48 -7.02 25.22
C ARG A 231 3.35 -6.68 23.74
N PHE A 232 2.11 -6.77 23.22
CA PHE A 232 1.76 -6.22 21.92
C PHE A 232 1.43 -4.74 22.06
N ILE A 233 2.21 -3.89 21.43
CA ILE A 233 2.06 -2.43 21.50
C ILE A 233 1.76 -1.91 20.10
N PRO A 234 0.68 -1.14 19.88
CA PRO A 234 0.39 -0.51 18.59
C PRO A 234 1.60 0.25 18.03
N PHE A 235 1.82 0.16 16.73
CA PHE A 235 3.03 0.69 16.08
C PHE A 235 3.26 2.17 16.39
N CYS A 236 2.23 3.01 16.26
CA CYS A 236 2.34 4.44 16.58
C CYS A 236 2.74 4.64 18.05
N ALA A 237 2.06 3.97 18.98
CA ALA A 237 2.33 4.09 20.42
C ALA A 237 3.76 3.63 20.78
N TYR A 238 4.22 2.51 20.21
CA TYR A 238 5.56 2.00 20.46
C TYR A 238 6.65 2.96 20.03
N ASN A 239 6.49 3.59 18.86
CA ASN A 239 7.48 4.50 18.30
C ASN A 239 7.35 5.93 18.84
N LEU A 240 6.23 6.28 19.46
CA LEU A 240 5.91 7.63 19.93
C LEU A 240 7.00 8.19 20.86
N THR A 241 7.35 9.44 20.60
CA THR A 241 8.11 10.30 21.51
C THR A 241 7.21 11.41 22.03
N ASN A 242 7.45 11.92 23.24
CA ASN A 242 6.85 13.19 23.66
C ASN A 242 7.40 14.37 22.83
N SER A 243 6.90 15.59 23.06
CA SER A 243 7.34 16.81 22.36
C SER A 243 8.81 17.18 22.56
N LYS A 244 9.50 16.53 23.51
CA LYS A 244 10.95 16.67 23.76
C LYS A 244 11.77 15.54 23.13
N GLY A 245 11.17 14.69 22.30
CA GLY A 245 11.84 13.56 21.66
C GLY A 245 12.12 12.37 22.59
N VAL A 246 11.51 12.32 23.79
CA VAL A 246 11.71 11.22 24.74
C VAL A 246 10.74 10.08 24.42
N PRO A 247 11.21 8.86 24.11
CA PRO A 247 10.35 7.72 23.81
C PRO A 247 9.68 7.15 25.07
N LEU A 248 8.50 6.53 24.90
CA LEU A 248 7.80 5.82 25.97
C LEU A 248 8.21 4.33 26.06
N HIS A 249 8.21 3.62 24.92
CA HIS A 249 8.44 2.18 24.88
C HIS A 249 9.78 1.78 24.30
N ARG A 250 10.32 2.55 23.35
CA ARG A 250 11.69 2.34 22.86
C ARG A 250 12.65 2.66 24.00
N GLY A 251 13.37 1.64 24.46
CA GLY A 251 14.35 1.73 25.53
C GLY A 251 15.39 2.83 25.28
N ARG A 252 15.92 3.36 26.38
CA ARG A 252 17.28 3.86 26.39
C ARG A 252 18.24 2.69 26.22
#